data_AF-A0A674IZ07-F1
#
_entry.id   AF-A0A674IZ07-F1
#
_cell.length_a   1.000
_cell.length_b   1.000
_cell.length_c   1.000
_cell.angle_alpha   90.00
_cell.angle_beta   90.00
_cell.angle_gamma   90.00
#
_symmetry.space_group_name_H-M   'P 1'
#
loop_
_entity.id
_entity.type
_entity.pdbx_description
1 polymer ?
#
loop_
_entity_poly.entity_id
_entity_poly.type
_entity_poly.pdbx_seq_one_letter_code
_entity_poly.pdbx_strand_id
1 'polypeptide(L)'
;MVQGRGGGMGAGQRASRTGTGGDGGGVGGRVHAREVWGEVLCPPRARWGSGPLPGVVQTRSFHELSAVALVAVLRSDRLAIDEPDLIQAVREWAHVSSAVLDRPVAEVAAGPVRELRLPLLAPRELAALESHNQRDPLIPVECIAEAWKCHALRKGSGAPSRLCQRRRGTQPREHHGYLE
;
A
#
# COMPACT_ATOMS: atom_id res chain seq x y z
N MET A 1 50.24 42.97 25.20
CA MET A 1 49.70 44.26 24.72
C MET A 1 48.66 43.92 23.67
N VAL A 2 47.39 44.32 23.65
CA VAL A 2 46.47 45.12 24.48
C VAL A 2 45.05 44.70 23.99
N GLN A 3 44.19 44.07 24.80
CA GLN A 3 42.96 44.62 25.41
C GLN A 3 42.02 45.50 24.54
N GLY A 4 40.71 45.21 24.66
CA GLY A 4 39.54 46.04 24.31
C GLY A 4 38.33 45.15 23.97
N ARG A 5 37.43 44.70 24.88
CA ARG A 5 36.52 45.35 25.85
C ARG A 5 35.39 46.20 25.21
N GLY A 6 34.15 45.76 25.43
CA GLY A 6 32.89 46.48 25.21
C GLY A 6 31.79 45.48 24.80
N GLY A 7 30.77 45.13 25.58
CA GLY A 7 30.07 45.87 26.63
C GLY A 7 28.79 46.46 26.03
N GLY A 8 27.67 45.73 26.14
CA GLY A 8 26.37 46.18 25.65
C GLY A 8 25.22 45.42 26.31
N MET A 9 24.89 45.83 27.54
CA MET A 9 23.64 45.48 28.22
C MET A 9 22.52 46.35 27.65
N GLY A 10 21.49 45.73 27.08
CA GLY A 10 20.22 46.37 26.75
C GLY A 10 19.12 45.86 27.67
N ALA A 11 18.72 46.70 28.62
CA ALA A 11 17.53 46.53 29.45
C ALA A 11 16.27 46.90 28.64
N GLY A 12 15.12 46.27 28.91
CA GLY A 12 13.86 46.74 28.30
C GLY A 12 12.63 45.86 28.42
N GLN A 13 12.04 45.80 29.62
CA GLN A 13 10.59 45.93 29.90
C GLN A 13 9.58 45.01 29.15
N ARG A 14 8.99 44.03 29.85
CA ARG A 14 7.64 44.06 30.47
C ARG A 14 6.48 44.22 29.46
N ALA A 15 5.73 43.13 29.26
CA ALA A 15 4.28 43.20 29.05
C ALA A 15 3.63 41.99 29.72
N SER A 16 2.48 42.26 30.33
CA SER A 16 1.80 41.39 31.28
C SER A 16 0.60 40.70 30.62
N ARG A 17 0.08 39.69 31.33
CA ARG A 17 -1.34 39.34 31.50
C ARG A 17 -2.04 38.46 30.45
N THR A 18 -2.48 37.31 30.99
CA THR A 18 -3.86 36.77 31.03
C THR A 18 -4.48 36.13 29.79
N GLY A 19 -5.09 34.96 30.03
CA GLY A 19 -6.21 34.42 29.25
C GLY A 19 -6.00 32.95 28.90
N THR A 20 -6.32 31.99 29.77
CA THR A 20 -7.61 31.27 29.84
C THR A 20 -7.93 30.39 28.63
N GLY A 21 -8.00 29.08 28.89
CA GLY A 21 -9.11 28.23 28.47
C GLY A 21 -9.12 27.78 27.01
N GLY A 22 -9.04 26.47 26.80
CA GLY A 22 -9.20 25.86 25.49
C GLY A 22 -9.12 24.34 25.57
N ASP A 23 -10.02 23.77 26.37
CA ASP A 23 -10.38 22.35 26.30
C ASP A 23 -10.72 21.99 24.85
N GLY A 24 -10.10 20.94 24.34
CA GLY A 24 -10.23 20.49 22.96
C GLY A 24 -9.89 19.01 22.89
N GLY A 25 -10.75 18.20 23.49
CA GLY A 25 -10.71 16.74 23.42
C GLY A 25 -10.64 16.24 21.99
N GLY A 26 -9.44 15.87 21.55
CA GLY A 26 -9.23 15.05 20.37
C GLY A 26 -9.44 13.59 20.74
N VAL A 27 -10.70 13.16 20.76
CA VAL A 27 -11.09 11.74 20.81
C VAL A 27 -10.65 11.11 19.48
N GLY A 28 -9.37 10.76 19.38
CA GLY A 28 -8.83 9.95 18.31
C GLY A 28 -9.40 8.55 18.45
N GLY A 29 -10.55 8.33 17.82
CA GLY A 29 -11.27 7.07 17.75
C GLY A 29 -10.31 5.94 17.39
N ARG A 30 -9.93 5.20 18.43
CA ARG A 30 -9.22 3.94 18.33
C ARG A 30 -10.24 2.90 17.88
N VAL A 31 -10.64 2.96 16.62
CA VAL A 31 -11.53 1.95 16.04
C VAL A 31 -10.76 0.63 16.03
N HIS A 32 -11.26 -0.28 16.85
CA HIS A 32 -10.80 -1.65 16.98
C HIS A 32 -10.69 -2.31 15.60
N ALA A 33 -9.47 -2.49 15.11
CA ALA A 33 -9.16 -3.24 13.89
C ALA A 33 -9.45 -4.76 14.01
N ARG A 34 -10.19 -5.21 15.04
CA ARG A 34 -10.28 -6.61 15.46
C ARG A 34 -11.63 -7.27 15.26
N GLU A 35 -12.72 -6.54 15.02
CA GLU A 35 -14.08 -7.12 15.09
C GLU A 35 -14.85 -7.21 13.76
N VAL A 36 -14.30 -6.75 12.63
CA VAL A 36 -15.01 -6.75 11.33
C VAL A 36 -14.60 -7.90 10.40
N TRP A 37 -13.56 -8.67 10.74
CA TRP A 37 -12.86 -9.52 9.75
C TRP A 37 -13.09 -11.04 9.90
N GLY A 38 -14.12 -11.45 10.64
CA GLY A 38 -14.48 -12.87 10.85
C GLY A 38 -15.31 -13.49 9.71
N GLU A 39 -16.16 -12.72 9.04
CA GLU A 39 -17.12 -13.24 8.04
C GLU A 39 -16.72 -13.00 6.57
N VAL A 40 -15.82 -12.06 6.29
CA VAL A 40 -15.53 -11.63 4.89
C VAL A 40 -14.48 -12.53 4.20
N LEU A 41 -13.88 -13.49 4.91
CA LEU A 41 -12.70 -14.24 4.42
C LEU A 41 -12.92 -15.71 4.04
N CYS A 42 -14.14 -16.27 4.11
CA CYS A 42 -14.43 -17.61 3.58
C CYS A 42 -15.93 -17.83 3.30
N PRO A 43 -16.39 -17.96 2.04
CA PRO A 43 -17.58 -18.73 1.76
C PRO A 43 -17.26 -20.24 1.79
N PRO A 44 -18.23 -21.10 2.19
CA PRO A 44 -18.05 -22.54 2.24
C PRO A 44 -17.93 -23.16 0.84
N ARG A 45 -17.14 -24.23 0.78
CA ARG A 45 -16.87 -25.10 -0.39
C ARG A 45 -18.04 -25.17 -1.38
N ALA A 46 -17.83 -24.63 -2.57
CA ALA A 46 -18.66 -24.92 -3.73
C ALA A 46 -17.76 -25.24 -4.93
N ARG A 47 -17.81 -26.50 -5.32
CA ARG A 47 -17.26 -27.11 -6.53
C ARG A 47 -17.88 -26.45 -7.76
N TRP A 48 -17.18 -25.56 -8.47
CA TRP A 48 -17.64 -25.05 -9.78
C TRP A 48 -16.48 -24.77 -10.71
N GLY A 49 -16.65 -25.17 -11.97
CA GLY A 49 -15.67 -25.08 -13.05
C GLY A 49 -15.70 -23.75 -13.80
N SER A 50 -14.59 -23.51 -14.51
CA SER A 50 -14.38 -22.61 -15.65
C SER A 50 -15.21 -21.33 -15.72
N GLY A 51 -14.74 -20.28 -15.04
CA GLY A 51 -15.11 -18.87 -15.27
C GLY A 51 -14.52 -17.98 -14.15
N PRO A 52 -13.93 -16.80 -14.44
CA PRO A 52 -13.33 -15.96 -13.42
C PRO A 52 -14.43 -15.22 -12.62
N LEU A 53 -14.50 -15.44 -11.31
CA LEU A 53 -15.40 -14.68 -10.44
C LEU A 53 -14.61 -13.63 -9.63
N PRO A 54 -14.89 -12.33 -9.81
CA PRO A 54 -14.27 -11.22 -9.07
C PRO A 54 -14.97 -11.06 -7.71
N GLY A 55 -14.72 -12.00 -6.79
CA GLY A 55 -15.51 -12.14 -5.57
C GLY A 55 -14.79 -11.73 -4.29
N VAL A 56 -14.24 -10.50 -4.20
CA VAL A 56 -13.89 -9.86 -2.91
C VAL A 56 -13.63 -8.35 -3.04
N VAL A 57 -13.16 -7.89 -4.21
CA VAL A 57 -12.81 -6.48 -4.48
C VAL A 57 -13.98 -5.57 -4.89
N GLN A 58 -15.20 -6.10 -4.89
CA GLN A 58 -16.43 -5.38 -5.26
C GLN A 58 -17.27 -4.93 -4.04
N THR A 59 -16.77 -5.08 -2.82
CA THR A 59 -17.46 -4.50 -1.65
C THR A 59 -17.07 -3.03 -1.52
N ARG A 60 -18.06 -2.12 -1.42
CA ARG A 60 -17.85 -0.67 -1.23
C ARG A 60 -16.82 -0.35 -0.13
N SER A 61 -16.74 -1.22 0.87
CA SER A 61 -15.80 -1.17 1.99
C SER A 61 -14.31 -1.16 1.61
N PHE A 62 -13.90 -1.68 0.44
CA PHE A 62 -12.49 -1.62 0.01
C PHE A 62 -12.07 -0.18 -0.36
N HIS A 63 -12.98 0.58 -0.98
CA HIS A 63 -12.75 1.98 -1.37
C HIS A 63 -12.72 2.94 -0.18
N GLU A 64 -13.28 2.53 0.95
CA GLU A 64 -13.32 3.31 2.20
C GLU A 64 -12.06 3.14 3.05
N LEU A 65 -11.15 2.23 2.66
CA LEU A 65 -9.91 2.01 3.39
C LEU A 65 -8.98 3.21 3.29
N SER A 66 -8.42 3.63 4.44
CA SER A 66 -7.27 4.54 4.44
C SER A 66 -6.04 3.88 3.82
N ALA A 67 -5.12 4.68 3.29
CA ALA A 67 -3.87 4.17 2.70
C ALA A 67 -3.08 3.28 3.67
N VAL A 68 -3.06 3.61 4.96
CA VAL A 68 -2.37 2.83 6.01
C VAL A 68 -3.05 1.48 6.22
N ALA A 69 -4.38 1.45 6.26
CA ALA A 69 -5.14 0.21 6.39
C ALA A 69 -4.93 -0.68 5.16
N LEU A 70 -4.96 -0.10 3.95
CA LEU A 70 -4.73 -0.82 2.72
C LEU A 70 -3.31 -1.43 2.68
N VAL A 71 -2.28 -0.71 3.10
CA VAL A 71 -0.91 -1.26 3.23
C VAL A 71 -0.88 -2.47 4.18
N ALA A 72 -1.56 -2.41 5.33
CA ALA A 72 -1.62 -3.53 6.25
C ALA A 72 -2.33 -4.76 5.64
N VAL A 73 -3.39 -4.53 4.87
CA VAL A 73 -4.11 -5.57 4.11
C VAL A 73 -3.20 -6.18 3.04
N LEU A 74 -2.56 -5.35 2.22
CA LEU A 74 -1.62 -5.77 1.17
C LEU A 74 -0.36 -6.44 1.71
N ARG A 75 -0.04 -6.28 2.99
CA ARG A 75 1.02 -7.06 3.63
C ARG A 75 0.57 -8.51 3.90
N SER A 76 -0.70 -8.74 4.19
CA SER A 76 -1.22 -10.05 4.64
C SER A 76 -1.14 -11.15 3.59
N ASP A 77 -0.68 -12.34 3.97
CA ASP A 77 -0.72 -13.54 3.11
C ASP A 77 -2.11 -14.18 3.03
N ARG A 78 -3.09 -13.67 3.80
CA ARG A 78 -4.41 -14.30 3.94
C ARG A 78 -5.43 -13.86 2.90
N LEU A 79 -5.08 -12.94 2.00
CA LEU A 79 -6.01 -12.47 0.98
C LEU A 79 -6.35 -13.62 0.02
N ALA A 80 -7.64 -13.81 -0.22
CA ALA A 80 -8.19 -14.84 -1.11
C ALA A 80 -8.48 -14.29 -2.51
N ILE A 81 -7.58 -13.43 -3.01
CA ILE A 81 -7.65 -12.81 -4.34
C ILE A 81 -6.34 -13.06 -5.09
N ASP A 82 -6.40 -13.19 -6.40
CA ASP A 82 -5.19 -13.31 -7.23
C ASP A 82 -4.52 -11.94 -7.43
N GLU A 83 -3.21 -11.95 -7.69
CA GLU A 83 -2.43 -10.71 -7.75
C GLU A 83 -2.84 -9.74 -8.88
N PRO A 84 -3.17 -10.18 -10.12
CA PRO A 84 -3.65 -9.26 -11.16
C PRO A 84 -4.93 -8.51 -10.75
N ASP A 85 -5.88 -9.22 -10.17
CA ASP A 85 -7.16 -8.64 -9.72
C ASP A 85 -6.93 -7.67 -8.55
N LEU A 86 -6.00 -8.00 -7.65
CA LEU A 86 -5.62 -7.12 -6.55
C LEU A 86 -4.95 -5.83 -7.05
N ILE A 87 -4.09 -5.92 -8.07
CA ILE A 87 -3.46 -4.75 -8.69
C ILE A 87 -4.52 -3.83 -9.30
N GLN A 88 -5.50 -4.40 -10.00
CA GLN A 88 -6.61 -3.64 -10.57
C GLN A 88 -7.44 -2.95 -9.47
N ALA A 89 -7.75 -3.65 -8.39
CA ALA A 89 -8.48 -3.05 -7.27
C ALA A 89 -7.71 -1.92 -6.58
N VAL A 90 -6.38 -2.03 -6.45
CA VAL A 90 -5.54 -0.95 -5.91
C VAL A 90 -5.51 0.25 -6.85
N ARG A 91 -5.53 0.05 -8.17
CA ARG A 91 -5.67 1.13 -9.16
C ARG A 91 -6.98 1.88 -8.99
N GLU A 92 -8.09 1.16 -8.96
CA GLU A 92 -9.42 1.73 -8.77
C GLU A 92 -9.52 2.49 -7.44
N TRP A 93 -9.04 1.88 -6.35
CA TRP A 93 -8.97 2.51 -5.04
C TRP A 93 -8.18 3.83 -5.09
N ALA A 94 -7.03 3.87 -5.76
CA ALA A 94 -6.18 5.06 -5.82
C ALA A 94 -6.85 6.20 -6.59
N HIS A 95 -7.53 5.90 -7.69
CA HIS A 95 -8.27 6.89 -8.48
C HIS A 95 -9.47 7.45 -7.71
N VAL A 96 -10.26 6.59 -7.06
CA VAL A 96 -11.38 7.02 -6.22
C VAL A 96 -10.90 7.85 -5.04
N SER A 97 -9.85 7.39 -4.35
CA SER A 97 -9.28 8.07 -3.18
C SER A 97 -8.63 9.41 -3.55
N SER A 98 -7.99 9.51 -4.71
CA SER A 98 -7.44 10.76 -5.25
C SER A 98 -8.52 11.82 -5.42
N ALA A 99 -9.67 11.44 -6.00
CA ALA A 99 -10.81 12.34 -6.18
C ALA A 99 -11.44 12.75 -4.83
N VAL A 100 -11.51 11.84 -3.86
CA VAL A 100 -12.09 12.11 -2.53
C VAL A 100 -11.18 12.99 -1.68
N LEU A 101 -9.86 12.77 -1.75
CA LEU A 101 -8.87 13.47 -0.92
C LEU A 101 -8.29 14.73 -1.57
N ASP A 102 -8.67 15.01 -2.82
CA ASP A 102 -8.13 16.10 -3.66
C ASP A 102 -6.59 16.11 -3.68
N ARG A 103 -6.00 14.93 -3.89
CA ARG A 103 -4.54 14.71 -3.95
C ARG A 103 -4.16 13.91 -5.19
N PRO A 104 -2.94 14.08 -5.74
CA PRO A 104 -2.49 13.30 -6.89
C PRO A 104 -2.55 11.79 -6.64
N VAL A 105 -3.02 11.02 -7.63
CA VAL A 105 -3.12 9.55 -7.56
C VAL A 105 -1.79 8.91 -7.13
N ALA A 106 -0.67 9.38 -7.71
CA ALA A 106 0.66 8.88 -7.38
C ALA A 106 1.02 9.05 -5.89
N GLU A 107 0.58 10.16 -5.27
CA GLU A 107 0.83 10.44 -3.86
C GLU A 107 -0.01 9.53 -2.95
N VAL A 108 -1.27 9.32 -3.31
CA VAL A 108 -2.20 8.44 -2.59
C VAL A 108 -1.76 6.98 -2.67
N ALA A 109 -1.24 6.57 -3.83
CA ALA A 109 -0.86 5.18 -4.12
C ALA A 109 0.56 4.82 -3.64
N ALA A 110 1.40 5.79 -3.28
CA ALA A 110 2.83 5.61 -3.01
C ALA A 110 3.14 4.48 -1.99
N GLY A 111 2.33 4.35 -0.95
CA GLY A 111 2.44 3.25 0.02
C GLY A 111 1.93 1.92 -0.54
N PRO A 112 0.63 1.83 -0.88
CA PRO A 112 0.01 0.59 -1.35
C PRO A 112 0.73 -0.10 -2.51
N VAL A 113 1.19 0.65 -3.53
CA VAL A 113 1.81 0.05 -4.73
C VAL A 113 3.10 -0.71 -4.45
N ARG A 114 3.79 -0.38 -3.35
CA ARG A 114 5.03 -1.06 -2.93
C ARG A 114 4.79 -2.41 -2.29
N GLU A 115 3.55 -2.69 -1.88
CA GLU A 115 3.15 -3.94 -1.23
C GLU A 115 2.49 -4.93 -2.22
N LEU A 116 2.40 -4.55 -3.50
CA LEU A 116 1.94 -5.41 -4.59
C LEU A 116 3.00 -6.46 -4.93
N ARG A 117 2.58 -7.71 -5.10
CA ARG A 117 3.50 -8.85 -5.32
C ARG A 117 3.72 -9.09 -6.81
N LEU A 118 4.27 -8.09 -7.49
CA LEU A 118 4.54 -8.14 -8.93
C LEU A 118 5.40 -9.33 -9.38
N PRO A 119 6.40 -9.82 -8.60
CA PRO A 119 7.18 -11.00 -8.96
C PRO A 119 6.35 -12.29 -9.08
N LEU A 120 5.13 -12.33 -8.54
CA LEU A 120 4.24 -13.49 -8.64
C LEU A 120 3.46 -13.53 -9.96
N LEU A 121 3.48 -12.46 -10.76
CA LEU A 121 2.85 -12.42 -12.07
C LEU A 121 3.64 -13.27 -13.06
N ALA A 122 2.97 -13.92 -14.00
CA ALA A 122 3.65 -14.54 -15.13
C ALA A 122 4.26 -13.45 -16.05
N PRO A 123 5.33 -13.76 -16.82
CA PRO A 123 5.94 -12.80 -17.74
C PRO A 123 4.94 -12.10 -18.67
N ARG A 124 3.94 -12.84 -19.17
CA ARG A 124 2.86 -12.28 -19.99
C ARG A 124 1.97 -11.26 -19.25
N GLU A 125 1.70 -11.52 -17.96
CA GLU A 125 0.88 -10.65 -17.11
C GLU A 125 1.68 -9.42 -16.70
N LEU A 126 2.98 -9.58 -16.44
CA LEU A 126 3.88 -8.46 -16.13
C LEU A 126 4.08 -7.53 -17.34
N ALA A 127 4.20 -8.07 -18.56
CA ALA A 127 4.24 -7.29 -19.79
C ALA A 127 2.92 -6.54 -20.06
N ALA A 128 1.78 -7.18 -19.79
CA ALA A 128 0.47 -6.53 -19.86
C ALA A 128 0.34 -5.41 -18.81
N LEU A 129 0.81 -5.65 -17.59
CA LEU A 129 0.86 -4.65 -16.52
C LEU A 129 1.69 -3.44 -16.92
N GLU A 130 2.88 -3.65 -17.47
CA GLU A 130 3.76 -2.58 -17.95
C GLU A 130 3.11 -1.77 -19.07
N SER A 131 2.51 -2.43 -20.05
CA SER A 131 1.76 -1.79 -21.14
C SER A 131 0.58 -0.97 -20.64
N HIS A 132 -0.09 -1.42 -19.58
CA HIS A 132 -1.15 -0.67 -18.92
C HIS A 132 -0.59 0.51 -18.12
N ASN A 133 0.52 0.31 -17.40
CA ASN A 133 1.18 1.34 -16.59
C ASN A 133 1.79 2.47 -17.43
N GLN A 134 2.12 2.23 -18.71
CA GLN A 134 2.51 3.29 -19.65
C GLN A 134 1.36 4.27 -19.95
N ARG A 135 0.10 3.81 -19.87
CA ARG A 135 -1.10 4.63 -20.12
C ARG A 135 -1.59 5.29 -18.83
N ASP A 136 -1.51 4.57 -17.71
CA ASP A 136 -1.87 5.03 -16.37
C ASP A 136 -0.70 4.79 -15.40
N PRO A 137 0.25 5.74 -15.30
CA PRO A 137 1.48 5.58 -14.53
C PRO A 137 1.18 5.64 -13.03
N LEU A 138 0.91 4.48 -12.44
CA LEU A 138 0.64 4.31 -11.02
C LEU A 138 1.79 3.63 -10.29
N ILE A 139 2.35 2.58 -10.90
CA ILE A 139 3.36 1.73 -10.31
C ILE A 139 4.73 2.31 -10.68
N PRO A 140 5.62 2.59 -9.70
CA PRO A 140 6.98 3.04 -9.98
C PRO A 140 7.72 2.02 -10.85
N VAL A 141 8.51 2.52 -11.81
CA VAL A 141 9.25 1.67 -12.77
C VAL A 141 10.20 0.71 -12.05
N GLU A 142 10.72 1.10 -10.89
CA GLU A 142 11.61 0.29 -10.06
C GLU A 142 10.89 -0.98 -9.59
N CYS A 143 9.62 -0.90 -9.20
CA CYS A 143 8.85 -2.07 -8.78
C CYS A 143 8.67 -3.07 -9.93
N ILE A 144 8.42 -2.58 -11.15
CA ILE A 144 8.26 -3.41 -12.34
C ILE A 144 9.61 -4.03 -12.73
N ALA A 145 10.69 -3.23 -12.69
CA ALA A 145 12.03 -3.70 -12.98
C ALA A 145 12.49 -4.79 -12.00
N GLU A 146 12.21 -4.66 -10.70
CA GLU A 146 12.51 -5.70 -9.71
C GLU A 146 11.74 -7.01 -10.00
N ALA A 147 10.48 -6.92 -10.41
CA ALA A 147 9.72 -8.11 -10.82
C ALA A 147 10.37 -8.81 -12.03
N TRP A 148 10.77 -8.03 -13.05
CA TRP A 148 11.50 -8.58 -14.20
C TRP A 148 12.84 -9.21 -13.81
N LYS A 149 13.58 -8.62 -12.86
CA LYS A 149 14.81 -9.21 -12.33
C LYS A 149 14.54 -10.56 -11.66
N CYS A 150 13.47 -10.69 -10.87
CA CYS A 150 13.07 -11.98 -10.29
C CYS A 150 12.80 -13.06 -11.35
N HIS A 151 12.22 -12.70 -12.50
CA HIS A 151 12.02 -13.66 -13.59
C HIS A 151 13.30 -14.02 -14.34
N ALA A 152 14.22 -13.06 -14.50
CA ALA A 152 15.48 -13.29 -15.19
C ALA A 152 16.48 -14.10 -14.35
N LEU A 153 16.46 -13.92 -13.03
CA LEU A 153 17.39 -14.55 -12.10
C LEU A 153 16.78 -15.85 -11.56
N ARG A 154 17.19 -17.00 -12.12
CA ARG A 154 16.66 -18.34 -11.77
C ARG A 154 16.91 -18.81 -10.32
N LYS A 155 17.69 -18.07 -9.52
CA LYS A 155 17.91 -18.18 -8.07
C LYS A 155 19.15 -17.35 -7.70
N GLY A 156 19.14 -16.67 -6.54
CA GLY A 156 20.40 -16.43 -5.82
C GLY A 156 20.84 -15.01 -5.49
N SER A 157 19.96 -14.04 -5.27
CA SER A 157 20.37 -12.76 -4.68
C SER A 157 19.59 -12.41 -3.42
N GLY A 158 19.86 -13.12 -2.33
CA GLY A 158 19.45 -12.74 -0.98
C GLY A 158 18.19 -13.44 -0.44
N ALA A 159 17.83 -13.08 0.80
CA ALA A 159 16.67 -13.61 1.49
C ALA A 159 15.40 -13.46 0.64
N PRO A 160 14.47 -14.44 0.66
CA PRO A 160 13.25 -14.38 -0.14
C PRO A 160 12.50 -13.10 0.20
N SER A 161 12.32 -12.23 -0.80
CA SER A 161 11.50 -11.04 -0.65
C SER A 161 10.09 -11.47 -0.29
N ARG A 162 9.45 -10.79 0.67
CA ARG A 162 8.03 -11.01 1.00
C ARG A 162 7.14 -10.89 -0.25
N LEU A 163 7.56 -10.09 -1.23
CA LEU A 163 6.84 -9.92 -2.49
C LEU A 163 6.88 -11.16 -3.40
N CYS A 164 7.76 -12.13 -3.11
CA CYS A 164 7.83 -13.43 -3.77
C CYS A 164 7.02 -14.51 -3.05
N GLN A 165 6.54 -14.24 -1.83
CA GLN A 165 5.71 -15.18 -1.09
C GLN A 165 4.26 -15.12 -1.61
N ARG A 166 3.64 -16.26 -1.86
CA ARG A 166 2.25 -16.32 -2.34
C ARG A 166 1.26 -15.97 -1.23
N ARG A 167 0.16 -15.32 -1.61
CA ARG A 167 -1.04 -15.21 -0.77
C ARG A 167 -1.89 -16.46 -0.93
N ARG A 168 -2.81 -16.67 0.00
CA ARG A 168 -3.78 -17.79 -0.02
C ARG A 168 -4.58 -17.86 -1.33
N GLY A 169 -4.92 -16.71 -1.91
CA GLY A 169 -5.69 -16.60 -3.15
C GLY A 169 -4.87 -16.54 -4.43
N THR A 170 -3.54 -16.43 -4.34
CA THR A 170 -2.68 -16.35 -5.53
C THR A 170 -2.80 -17.64 -6.34
N GLN A 171 -3.16 -17.52 -7.62
CA GLN A 171 -3.23 -18.66 -8.52
C GLN A 171 -1.83 -19.23 -8.80
N PRO A 172 -1.66 -20.55 -8.78
CA PRO A 172 -0.36 -21.17 -9.00
C PRO A 172 0.13 -20.90 -10.43
N ARG A 173 1.40 -20.52 -10.58
CA ARG A 173 2.07 -20.33 -11.86
C ARG A 173 3.35 -21.15 -11.88
N GLU A 174 3.77 -21.60 -13.06
CA GLU A 174 4.92 -22.53 -13.21
C GLU A 174 6.22 -22.01 -12.60
N HIS A 175 6.45 -20.69 -12.69
CA HIS A 175 7.69 -20.09 -12.20
C HIS A 175 7.72 -19.88 -10.68
N HIS A 176 6.61 -20.08 -9.96
CA HIS A 176 6.55 -19.89 -8.50
C HIS A 176 7.51 -20.81 -7.75
N GLY A 177 7.77 -22.01 -8.26
CA GLY A 177 8.74 -22.93 -7.65
C GLY A 177 10.19 -22.45 -7.68
N TYR A 178 10.50 -21.40 -8.45
CA TYR A 178 11.84 -20.79 -8.49
C TYR A 178 11.98 -19.56 -7.59
N LEU A 179 10.86 -19.06 -7.05
CA LEU A 179 10.78 -17.86 -6.20
C LEU A 179 10.88 -18.18 -4.70
N GLU A 180 10.70 -19.45 -4.32
CA GLU A 180 10.83 -19.99 -2.96
C GLU A 180 12.26 -20.47 -2.63
#